data_AF-A0A3M1KU35-F1
#
_entry.id   AF-A0A3M1KU35-F1
#
_cell.length_a   1.000
_cell.length_b   1.000
_cell.length_c   1.000
_cell.angle_alpha   90.00
_cell.angle_beta   90.00
_cell.angle_gamma   90.00
#
_symmetry.space_group_name_H-M   'P 1'
#
loop_
_entity.id
_entity.type
_entity.pdbx_description
1 polymer ?
#
loop_
_entity_poly.entity_id
_entity_poly.type
_entity_poly.pdbx_seq_one_letter_code
_entity_poly.pdbx_strand_id
1 'polypeptide(L)'
;MEDYIQPINLFLSCLAFLLIAQWYLIPVLLKRPREEALQPLLLLHSFRHFGLMFLASGAVKFELPTQFAIPAALGDLIASLLAFLALAFIRLNWKPAIFMVWLFNLEGTVDLFNALIQGIRYKTWNGMGATFWIPSLIVPALLVAHYIIFLLLLRPSDK
;
A
#
# COMPACT_ATOMS: atom_id res chain seq x y z
N MET A 1 -14.21 18.56 15.40
CA MET A 1 -14.36 18.35 13.94
C MET A 1 -13.06 17.81 13.35
N GLU A 2 -11.90 18.40 13.69
CA GLU A 2 -10.58 17.97 13.19
C GLU A 2 -10.26 16.49 13.41
N ASP A 3 -10.59 15.93 14.56
CA ASP A 3 -10.36 14.49 14.88
C ASP A 3 -11.03 13.51 13.91
N TYR A 4 -12.03 13.96 13.14
CA TYR A 4 -12.76 13.12 12.18
C TYR A 4 -12.32 13.32 10.73
N ILE A 5 -11.55 14.37 10.43
CA ILE A 5 -11.17 14.69 9.05
C ILE A 5 -10.37 13.53 8.43
N GLN A 6 -9.34 13.06 9.14
CA GLN A 6 -8.48 11.99 8.64
C GLN A 6 -9.23 10.65 8.47
N PRO A 7 -10.04 10.18 9.45
CA PRO A 7 -10.89 9.01 9.25
C PRO A 7 -11.90 9.14 8.09
N ILE A 8 -12.53 10.30 7.94
CA ILE A 8 -13.48 10.55 6.85
C ILE A 8 -12.77 10.50 5.49
N ASN A 9 -11.62 11.16 5.35
CA ASN A 9 -10.82 11.12 4.13
C ASN A 9 -10.40 9.68 3.80
N LEU A 10 -9.83 8.96 4.77
CA LEU A 10 -9.45 7.55 4.61
C LEU A 10 -10.63 6.70 4.12
N PHE A 11 -11.79 6.83 4.77
CA PHE A 11 -12.98 6.05 4.42
C PHE A 11 -13.50 6.37 3.02
N LEU A 12 -13.72 7.65 2.70
CA LEU A 12 -14.25 8.08 1.41
C LEU A 12 -13.28 7.77 0.27
N SER A 13 -11.98 7.94 0.48
CA SER A 13 -10.97 7.56 -0.51
C SER A 13 -10.90 6.04 -0.70
N CYS A 14 -11.01 5.24 0.36
CA CYS A 14 -11.13 3.79 0.24
C CYS A 14 -12.35 3.40 -0.59
N LEU A 15 -13.51 4.00 -0.32
CA LEU A 15 -14.72 3.77 -1.10
C LEU A 15 -14.52 4.15 -2.56
N ALA A 16 -13.96 5.32 -2.84
CA ALA A 16 -13.69 5.78 -4.20
C ALA A 16 -12.74 4.83 -4.95
N PHE A 17 -11.62 4.43 -4.34
CA PHE A 17 -10.68 3.49 -4.97
C PHE A 17 -11.27 2.09 -5.13
N LEU A 18 -12.12 1.62 -4.21
CA LEU A 18 -12.84 0.36 -4.36
C LEU A 18 -13.79 0.39 -5.56
N LEU A 19 -14.55 1.48 -5.72
CA LEU A 19 -15.43 1.66 -6.88
C LEU A 19 -14.63 1.75 -8.19
N ILE A 20 -13.53 2.50 -8.21
CA ILE A 20 -12.60 2.56 -9.35
C ILE A 20 -12.09 1.14 -9.68
N ALA A 21 -11.68 0.39 -8.67
CA ALA A 21 -11.19 -0.96 -8.85
C ALA A 21 -12.25 -1.89 -9.41
N GLN A 22 -13.46 -1.89 -8.84
CA GLN A 22 -14.56 -2.75 -9.28
C GLN A 22 -15.03 -2.44 -10.70
N TRP A 23 -15.14 -1.16 -11.05
CA TRP A 23 -15.71 -0.75 -12.34
C TRP A 23 -14.68 -0.77 -13.47
N TYR A 24 -13.39 -0.49 -13.18
CA TYR A 24 -12.40 -0.25 -14.23
C TYR A 24 -11.17 -1.17 -14.16
N LEU A 25 -10.69 -1.56 -12.97
CA LEU A 25 -9.46 -2.36 -12.87
C LEU A 25 -9.73 -3.86 -12.90
N ILE A 26 -10.53 -4.38 -11.97
CA ILE A 26 -10.81 -5.81 -11.80
C ILE A 26 -11.33 -6.47 -13.09
N PRO A 27 -12.30 -5.89 -13.83
CA PRO A 27 -12.82 -6.50 -15.06
C PRO A 27 -11.75 -6.67 -16.16
N VAL A 28 -10.73 -5.82 -16.15
CA VAL A 28 -9.63 -5.85 -17.12
C VAL A 28 -8.52 -6.77 -16.65
N LEU A 29 -8.13 -6.68 -15.38
CA LEU A 29 -7.03 -7.45 -14.79
C LEU A 29 -7.36 -8.95 -14.77
N LEU A 30 -8.60 -9.33 -14.49
CA LEU A 30 -9.03 -10.74 -14.51
C LEU A 30 -9.02 -11.36 -15.92
N LYS A 31 -8.95 -10.57 -16.99
CA LYS A 31 -8.86 -11.09 -18.37
C LYS A 31 -7.43 -11.31 -18.84
N ARG A 32 -6.44 -10.88 -18.06
CA ARG A 32 -5.01 -10.99 -18.40
C ARG A 32 -4.36 -12.19 -17.69
N PRO A 33 -3.23 -12.69 -18.21
CA PRO A 33 -2.36 -13.59 -17.45
C PRO A 33 -2.03 -12.98 -16.10
N ARG A 34 -2.03 -13.79 -15.05
CA ARG A 34 -1.87 -13.33 -13.67
C ARG A 34 -0.61 -12.50 -13.49
N GLU A 35 0.51 -12.96 -14.02
CA GLU A 35 1.82 -12.31 -13.93
C GLU A 35 1.83 -10.95 -14.65
N GLU A 36 1.08 -10.79 -15.74
CA GLU A 36 0.90 -9.49 -16.41
C GLU A 36 0.02 -8.54 -15.59
N ALA A 37 -1.07 -9.06 -15.01
CA ALA A 37 -1.99 -8.28 -14.20
C ALA A 37 -1.35 -7.75 -12.90
N LEU A 38 -0.38 -8.47 -12.34
CA LEU A 38 0.32 -8.10 -11.10
C LEU A 38 1.31 -6.95 -11.28
N GLN A 39 1.95 -6.83 -12.45
CA GLN A 39 3.01 -5.84 -12.71
C GLN A 39 2.63 -4.38 -12.42
N PRO A 40 1.50 -3.84 -12.92
CA PRO A 40 1.12 -2.45 -12.63
C PRO A 40 0.84 -2.22 -11.13
N LEU A 41 0.32 -3.22 -10.42
CA LEU A 41 0.06 -3.12 -8.98
C LEU A 41 1.37 -3.11 -8.19
N LEU A 42 2.34 -3.96 -8.56
CA LEU A 42 3.68 -3.96 -7.97
C LEU A 42 4.42 -2.64 -8.23
N LEU A 43 4.29 -2.07 -9.43
CA LEU A 43 4.83 -0.74 -9.75
C LEU A 43 4.20 0.35 -8.89
N LEU A 44 2.91 0.29 -8.59
CA LEU A 44 2.28 1.22 -7.66
C LEU A 44 2.89 1.09 -6.25
N HIS A 45 3.06 -0.14 -5.75
CA HIS A 45 3.63 -0.38 -4.43
C HIS A 45 5.13 -0.08 -4.33
N SER A 46 5.86 -0.01 -5.45
CA SER A 46 7.27 0.35 -5.41
C SER A 46 7.50 1.79 -4.96
N PHE A 47 6.52 2.69 -5.12
CA PHE A 47 6.58 4.06 -4.59
C PHE A 47 6.45 4.16 -3.07
N ARG A 48 6.21 3.05 -2.35
CA ARG A 48 6.08 3.07 -0.90
C ARG A 48 7.33 3.57 -0.17
N HIS A 49 8.50 3.64 -0.80
CA HIS A 49 9.68 4.30 -0.21
C HIS A 49 9.43 5.77 0.20
N PHE A 50 8.38 6.42 -0.30
CA PHE A 50 7.90 7.72 0.20
C PHE A 50 7.46 7.71 1.67
N GLY A 51 7.18 6.55 2.27
CA GLY A 51 6.93 6.41 3.71
C GLY A 51 8.09 6.91 4.59
N LEU A 52 9.32 6.96 4.06
CA LEU A 52 10.46 7.60 4.72
C LEU A 52 10.19 9.08 5.08
N MET A 53 9.22 9.73 4.44
CA MET A 53 8.80 11.08 4.78
C MET A 53 8.30 11.20 6.23
N PHE A 54 7.83 10.13 6.88
CA PHE A 54 7.45 10.17 8.29
C PHE A 54 8.63 10.49 9.22
N LEU A 55 9.87 10.28 8.77
CA LEU A 55 11.10 10.59 9.50
C LEU A 55 11.73 11.92 9.04
N ALA A 56 11.21 12.54 7.97
CA ALA A 56 11.78 13.76 7.41
C ALA A 56 11.15 15.00 8.06
N SER A 57 11.96 15.77 8.79
CA SER A 57 11.53 17.01 9.47
C SER A 57 10.91 18.04 8.53
N GLY A 58 11.31 18.07 7.25
CA GLY A 58 10.71 18.95 6.24
C GLY A 58 9.34 18.50 5.72
N ALA A 59 8.93 17.25 5.97
CA ALA A 59 7.66 16.70 5.50
C ALA A 59 6.58 16.64 6.59
N VAL A 60 6.99 16.63 7.86
CA VAL A 60 6.09 16.66 9.02
C VAL A 60 6.01 18.07 9.61
N LYS A 61 4.89 18.41 10.26
CA LYS A 61 4.72 19.69 10.97
C LYS A 61 5.32 19.66 12.36
N PHE A 62 5.14 18.53 13.05
CA PHE A 62 5.68 18.25 14.37
C PHE A 62 6.25 16.83 14.35
N GLU A 63 7.18 16.55 15.26
CA GLU A 63 7.69 15.18 15.41
C GLU A 63 6.55 14.20 15.65
N LEU A 64 6.49 13.18 14.80
CA LEU A 64 5.51 12.12 14.94
C LEU A 64 5.94 11.16 16.05
N PRO A 65 4.99 10.56 16.79
CA PRO A 65 5.27 9.51 17.75
C PRO A 65 6.16 8.42 17.13
N THR A 66 7.30 8.12 17.75
CA THR A 66 8.29 7.17 17.20
C THR A 66 7.71 5.77 17.03
N GLN A 67 6.71 5.42 17.83
CA GLN A 67 5.94 4.18 17.75
C GLN A 67 5.11 4.05 16.46
N PHE A 68 4.84 5.17 15.77
CA PHE A 68 4.25 5.20 14.44
C PHE A 68 5.32 5.44 13.37
N ALA A 69 6.12 6.50 13.54
CA ALA A 69 6.97 7.02 12.47
C ALA A 69 8.04 6.02 12.02
N ILE A 70 8.72 5.36 12.96
CA ILE A 70 9.80 4.40 12.64
C ILE A 70 9.21 3.13 12.02
N PRO A 71 8.22 2.45 12.62
CA PRO A 71 7.64 1.25 12.02
C PRO A 71 7.01 1.51 10.65
N ALA A 72 6.23 2.59 10.51
CA ALA A 72 5.57 2.91 9.24
C ALA A 72 6.59 3.22 8.14
N ALA A 73 7.62 4.02 8.42
CA ALA A 73 8.63 4.35 7.42
C ALA A 73 9.44 3.13 6.98
N LEU A 74 9.82 2.26 7.93
CA LEU A 74 10.60 1.07 7.62
C LEU A 74 9.76 -0.02 6.93
N GLY A 75 8.53 -0.24 7.37
CA GLY A 75 7.62 -1.18 6.72
C GLY A 75 7.29 -0.75 5.28
N ASP A 76 7.03 0.54 5.06
CA ASP A 76 6.87 1.09 3.71
C ASP A 76 8.12 0.89 2.83
N LEU A 77 9.32 1.05 3.38
CA LEU A 77 10.57 0.80 2.67
C LEU A 77 10.74 -0.70 2.34
N ILE A 78 10.46 -1.59 3.30
CA ILE A 78 10.54 -3.04 3.09
C ILE A 78 9.54 -3.47 2.01
N ALA A 79 8.29 -3.02 2.10
CA ALA A 79 7.25 -3.29 1.11
C ALA A 79 7.64 -2.79 -0.29
N SER A 80 8.24 -1.61 -0.39
CA SER A 80 8.75 -1.06 -1.66
C SER A 80 9.84 -1.95 -2.27
N LEU A 81 10.82 -2.37 -1.46
CA LEU A 81 11.90 -3.24 -1.91
C LEU A 81 11.38 -4.62 -2.33
N LEU A 82 10.45 -5.20 -1.55
CA LEU A 82 9.80 -6.46 -1.89
C LEU A 82 8.97 -6.34 -3.18
N ALA A 83 8.29 -5.21 -3.41
CA ALA A 83 7.58 -4.95 -4.65
C ALA A 83 8.52 -4.90 -5.86
N PHE A 84 9.67 -4.22 -5.76
CA PHE A 84 10.69 -4.22 -6.81
C PHE A 84 11.24 -5.62 -7.08
N LEU A 85 11.54 -6.40 -6.03
CA LEU A 85 12.03 -7.77 -6.16
C LEU A 85 11.00 -8.69 -6.82
N ALA A 86 9.75 -8.64 -6.37
CA ALA A 86 8.65 -9.41 -6.95
C ALA A 86 8.45 -9.05 -8.43
N LEU A 87 8.50 -7.76 -8.76
CA LEU A 87 8.41 -7.28 -10.14
C LEU A 87 9.57 -7.79 -11.00
N ALA A 88 10.80 -7.72 -10.49
CA ALA A 88 11.97 -8.23 -11.20
C ALA A 88 11.85 -9.74 -11.47
N PHE A 89 11.37 -10.52 -10.50
CA PHE A 89 11.19 -11.96 -10.66
C PHE A 89 10.13 -12.29 -11.72
N ILE A 90 9.03 -11.53 -11.77
CA ILE A 90 8.04 -11.65 -12.84
C ILE A 90 8.66 -11.31 -14.20
N ARG A 91 9.34 -10.16 -14.31
CA ARG A 91 9.90 -9.68 -15.59
C ARG A 91 10.99 -10.59 -16.15
N LEU A 92 11.73 -11.26 -15.27
CA LEU A 92 12.76 -12.24 -15.62
C LEU A 92 12.21 -13.67 -15.76
N ASN A 93 10.91 -13.89 -15.59
CA ASN A 93 10.25 -15.20 -15.63
C ASN A 93 10.87 -16.23 -14.66
N TRP A 94 11.24 -15.80 -13.45
CA TRP A 94 11.84 -16.67 -12.44
C TRP A 94 10.80 -17.53 -11.74
N LYS A 95 11.11 -18.82 -11.52
CA LYS A 95 10.21 -19.80 -10.87
C LYS A 95 9.58 -19.31 -9.55
N PRO A 96 10.31 -18.67 -8.61
CA PRO A 96 9.72 -18.19 -7.36
C PRO A 96 8.94 -16.86 -7.47
N ALA A 97 8.64 -16.34 -8.67
CA ALA A 97 7.98 -15.03 -8.82
C ALA A 97 6.68 -14.91 -8.01
N ILE A 98 5.78 -15.88 -8.10
CA ILE A 98 4.50 -15.83 -7.37
C ILE A 98 4.70 -15.92 -5.85
N PHE A 99 5.71 -16.67 -5.39
CA PHE A 99 6.05 -16.71 -3.97
C PHE A 99 6.54 -15.34 -3.47
N MET A 100 7.37 -14.64 -4.25
CA MET A 100 7.80 -13.27 -3.90
C MET A 100 6.62 -12.29 -3.85
N VAL A 101 5.64 -12.40 -4.75
CA VAL A 101 4.43 -11.57 -4.71
C VAL A 101 3.62 -11.86 -3.45
N TRP A 102 3.48 -13.12 -3.02
CA TRP A 102 2.85 -13.46 -1.75
C TRP A 102 3.58 -12.84 -0.56
N LEU A 103 4.90 -12.96 -0.50
CA LEU A 103 5.71 -12.40 0.58
C LEU A 103 5.53 -10.88 0.68
N PHE A 104 5.67 -10.18 -0.45
CA PHE A 104 5.37 -8.75 -0.57
C PHE A 104 3.95 -8.42 -0.09
N ASN A 105 2.95 -9.14 -0.59
CA ASN A 105 1.56 -8.77 -0.36
C ASN A 105 1.15 -8.96 1.12
N LEU A 106 1.68 -9.99 1.77
CA LEU A 106 1.46 -10.25 3.20
C LEU A 106 2.15 -9.21 4.07
N GLU A 107 3.44 -8.97 3.85
CA GLU A 107 4.21 -7.97 4.59
C GLU A 107 3.59 -6.58 4.45
N GLY A 108 3.35 -6.15 3.22
CA GLY A 108 2.82 -4.82 2.95
C GLY A 108 1.41 -4.60 3.50
N THR A 109 0.59 -5.66 3.56
CA THR A 109 -0.74 -5.60 4.18
C THR A 109 -0.62 -5.45 5.70
N VAL A 110 0.20 -6.27 6.35
CA VAL A 110 0.41 -6.23 7.81
C VAL A 110 0.96 -4.87 8.23
N ASP A 111 1.93 -4.35 7.48
CA ASP A 111 2.49 -3.02 7.74
C ASP A 111 1.44 -1.92 7.65
N LEU A 112 0.63 -1.86 6.58
CA LEU A 112 -0.42 -0.84 6.46
C LEU A 112 -1.43 -0.90 7.60
N PHE A 113 -1.85 -2.11 8.02
CA PHE A 113 -2.75 -2.24 9.17
C PHE A 113 -2.07 -1.79 10.46
N ASN A 114 -0.81 -2.14 10.68
CA ASN A 114 -0.05 -1.66 11.83
C ASN A 114 0.05 -0.12 11.82
N ALA A 115 0.42 0.50 10.70
CA ALA A 115 0.49 1.94 10.55
C ALA A 115 -0.86 2.63 10.82
N LEU A 116 -1.97 2.09 10.31
CA LEU A 116 -3.32 2.61 10.58
C LEU A 116 -3.69 2.51 12.06
N ILE A 117 -3.42 1.37 12.70
CA ILE A 117 -3.69 1.16 14.13
C ILE A 117 -2.89 2.16 14.98
N GLN A 118 -1.59 2.30 14.71
CA GLN A 118 -0.73 3.23 15.44
C GLN A 118 -1.10 4.70 15.15
N GLY A 119 -1.44 5.02 13.90
CA GLY A 119 -1.87 6.35 13.49
C GLY A 119 -3.13 6.81 14.25
N ILE A 120 -4.11 5.91 14.39
CA ILE A 120 -5.32 6.13 15.19
C ILE A 120 -4.98 6.22 16.68
N ARG A 121 -4.20 5.26 17.20
CA ARG A 121 -3.86 5.19 18.62
C ARG A 121 -3.14 6.44 19.11
N TYR A 122 -2.22 6.98 18.32
CA TYR A 122 -1.42 8.14 18.69
C TYR A 122 -1.84 9.46 18.04
N LYS A 123 -2.99 9.47 17.33
CA LYS A 123 -3.57 10.67 16.70
C LYS A 123 -2.57 11.45 15.84
N THR A 124 -1.86 10.73 14.97
CA THR A 124 -0.71 11.26 14.22
C THR A 124 -1.05 12.40 13.26
N TRP A 125 -2.33 12.56 12.89
CA TRP A 125 -2.82 13.63 12.01
C TRP A 125 -2.48 15.05 12.51
N ASN A 126 -2.27 15.23 13.81
CA ASN A 126 -1.86 16.53 14.38
C ASN A 126 -0.45 16.97 13.95
N GLY A 127 0.43 16.02 13.64
CA GLY A 127 1.84 16.27 13.28
C GLY A 127 2.18 16.04 11.81
N MET A 128 1.28 15.46 11.00
CA MET A 128 1.62 14.89 9.70
C MET A 128 2.04 15.89 8.61
N GLY A 129 1.76 17.20 8.70
CA GLY A 129 2.23 18.16 7.67
C GLY A 129 1.91 17.71 6.24
N ALA A 130 2.91 17.60 5.37
CA ALA A 130 2.75 17.08 4.00
C ALA A 130 2.43 15.57 3.96
N THR A 131 2.91 14.79 4.95
CA THR A 131 2.60 13.36 5.07
C THR A 131 1.11 13.07 5.34
N PHE A 132 0.29 14.09 5.62
CA PHE A 132 -1.16 13.97 5.80
C PHE A 132 -1.86 13.37 4.58
N TRP A 133 -1.32 13.59 3.38
CA TRP A 133 -1.84 13.02 2.13
C TRP A 133 -1.62 11.52 2.02
N ILE A 134 -0.64 10.97 2.74
CA ILE A 134 -0.32 9.53 2.70
C ILE A 134 -1.51 8.71 3.20
N PRO A 135 -1.98 8.83 4.46
CA PRO A 135 -3.16 8.10 4.92
C PRO A 135 -4.47 8.61 4.30
N SER A 136 -4.53 9.85 3.81
CA SER A 136 -5.76 10.41 3.22
C SER A 136 -6.05 9.88 1.82
N LEU A 137 -5.02 9.62 1.01
CA LEU A 137 -5.19 9.31 -0.42
C LEU A 137 -4.36 8.09 -0.86
N ILE A 138 -3.09 8.03 -0.48
CA ILE A 138 -2.17 6.99 -0.96
C ILE A 138 -2.49 5.64 -0.32
N VAL A 139 -2.59 5.57 1.01
CA VAL A 139 -2.91 4.34 1.75
C VAL A 139 -4.21 3.70 1.26
N PRO A 140 -5.33 4.43 1.05
CA PRO A 140 -6.52 3.91 0.38
C PRO A 140 -6.23 3.16 -0.93
N ALA A 141 -5.47 3.77 -1.84
CA ALA A 141 -5.12 3.15 -3.11
C ALA A 141 -4.30 1.87 -2.91
N LEU A 142 -3.35 1.88 -1.97
CA LEU A 142 -2.50 0.73 -1.64
C LEU A 142 -3.30 -0.41 -0.99
N LEU A 143 -4.26 -0.12 -0.11
CA LEU A 143 -5.14 -1.14 0.48
C LEU A 143 -5.97 -1.84 -0.60
N VAL A 144 -6.55 -1.07 -1.52
CA VAL A 144 -7.30 -1.63 -2.65
C VAL A 144 -6.39 -2.43 -3.57
N ALA A 145 -5.18 -1.97 -3.84
CA ALA A 145 -4.21 -2.71 -4.65
C ALA A 145 -3.81 -4.04 -3.99
N HIS A 146 -3.51 -4.08 -2.69
CA HIS A 146 -3.26 -5.32 -1.95
C HIS A 146 -4.43 -6.30 -2.03
N TYR A 147 -5.68 -5.80 -1.91
CA TYR A 147 -6.89 -6.60 -2.09
C TYR A 147 -6.95 -7.22 -3.50
N ILE A 148 -6.72 -6.44 -4.56
CA ILE A 148 -6.71 -6.94 -5.94
C ILE A 148 -5.59 -7.98 -6.12
N ILE A 149 -4.40 -7.76 -5.54
CA ILE A 149 -3.30 -8.74 -5.61
C ILE A 149 -3.72 -10.05 -4.96
N PHE A 150 -4.38 -10.05 -3.79
CA PHE A 150 -4.92 -11.28 -3.21
C PHE A 150 -5.91 -11.97 -4.15
N LEU A 151 -6.84 -11.21 -4.77
CA LEU A 151 -7.77 -11.78 -5.75
C LEU A 151 -7.04 -12.46 -6.92
N LEU A 152 -5.99 -11.83 -7.45
CA LEU A 152 -5.19 -12.37 -8.55
C LEU A 152 -4.36 -13.60 -8.13
N LEU A 153 -3.82 -13.61 -6.90
CA LEU A 153 -3.04 -14.72 -6.37
C LEU A 153 -3.88 -15.95 -6.04
N LEU A 154 -5.11 -15.73 -5.57
CA LEU A 154 -6.07 -16.78 -5.21
C LEU A 154 -6.83 -17.34 -6.43
N ARG A 155 -6.76 -16.67 -7.58
CA ARG A 155 -7.33 -17.18 -8.83
C ARG A 155 -6.67 -18.52 -9.18
N PRO A 156 -7.45 -19.53 -9.62
CA PRO A 156 -6.90 -20.76 -10.16
C PRO A 156 -5.87 -20.46 -11.25
N SER A 157 -4.73 -21.14 -11.21
CA SER A 157 -3.76 -21.06 -12.30
C SER A 157 -4.46 -21.59 -13.54
N ASP A 158 -4.62 -20.76 -14.58
CA ASP A 158 -4.97 -21.24 -15.92
C ASP A 158 -3.80 -22.16 -16.31
N LYS A 159 -4.00 -23.48 -16.17
CA LYS A 159 -3.09 -24.50 -16.71
C LYS A 159 -3.48 -24.77 -18.15
#